data_AF-A0A0B6Z869-F1
#
_entry.id   AF-A0A0B6Z869-F1
#
_cell.length_a   1.000
_cell.length_b   1.000
_cell.length_c   1.000
_cell.angle_alpha   90.00
_cell.angle_beta   90.00
_cell.angle_gamma   90.00
#
_symmetry.space_group_name_H-M   'P 1'
#
loop_
_entity.id
_entity.type
_entity.pdbx_description
1 polymer ?
#
loop_
_entity_poly.entity_id
_entity_poly.type
_entity_poly.pdbx_seq_one_letter_code
_entity_poly.pdbx_strand_id
1 'polypeptide(L)'
;VRANYSLPKVDTFVTQFVTKYRSSKFSLDNEEGYDELLHRLLLLRKKGLRLPRYTNNEGESIWEKFYYGIHKYFLYDPDDTYIDKLLHDLGTKEIVRVEQKEGGTQIKLIATFDDDGQALLKPMRYGREQETLPDHFYFTDYERHNAEIAAFHLDRLLGFHRVPPTIGRLLNISSDIQQTCDSKLAKTFFVSPAGNLCFHGSCSYYCDSSHPVCGHPMMLEVSLAAFLPPVHMAKRKTWRNPWKRSYSKHRKA
;
A
#
# COMPACT_ATOMS: atom_id res chain seq x y z
N VAL A 1 21.26 -16.61 -13.28
CA VAL A 1 22.21 -16.72 -12.15
C VAL A 1 21.52 -16.14 -10.92
N ARG A 2 21.09 -16.96 -9.95
CA ARG A 2 20.57 -16.43 -8.67
C ARG A 2 21.71 -15.66 -8.00
N ALA A 3 21.45 -14.44 -7.52
CA ALA A 3 22.42 -13.70 -6.73
C ALA A 3 22.96 -14.60 -5.59
N ASN A 4 24.25 -14.46 -5.30
CA ASN A 4 25.09 -15.35 -4.49
C ASN A 4 24.74 -15.34 -2.98
N TYR A 5 23.46 -15.52 -2.65
CA TYR A 5 22.88 -15.52 -1.30
C TYR A 5 22.13 -16.83 -1.01
N SER A 6 22.49 -17.93 -1.68
CA SER A 6 22.01 -19.26 -1.32
C SER A 6 22.65 -19.65 0.00
N LEU A 7 21.90 -19.47 1.09
CA LEU A 7 22.26 -20.03 2.39
C LEU A 7 21.85 -21.51 2.33
N PRO A 8 22.74 -22.48 2.59
CA PRO A 8 22.41 -23.90 2.48
C PRO A 8 21.16 -24.33 3.27
N LYS A 9 20.91 -23.64 4.39
CA LYS A 9 19.69 -23.81 5.21
C LYS A 9 18.42 -23.38 4.48
N VAL A 10 18.47 -22.30 3.70
CA VAL A 10 17.36 -21.81 2.88
C VAL A 10 17.08 -22.80 1.77
N ASP A 11 18.10 -23.29 1.06
CA ASP A 11 17.90 -24.26 -0.01
C ASP A 11 17.32 -25.58 0.53
N THR A 12 17.83 -26.05 1.67
CA THR A 12 17.28 -27.22 2.37
C THR A 12 15.80 -27.03 2.70
N PHE A 13 15.44 -25.86 3.24
CA PHE A 13 14.04 -25.51 3.53
C PHE A 13 13.18 -25.49 2.25
N VAL A 14 13.67 -24.88 1.17
CA VAL A 14 12.96 -24.83 -0.12
C VAL A 14 12.72 -26.25 -0.65
N THR A 15 13.73 -27.12 -0.62
CA THR A 15 13.55 -28.53 -1.03
C THR A 15 12.53 -29.25 -0.17
N GLN A 16 12.60 -29.12 1.16
CA GLN A 16 11.62 -29.72 2.07
C GLN A 16 10.21 -29.21 1.82
N PHE A 17 10.06 -27.90 1.61
CA PHE A 17 8.77 -27.27 1.34
C PHE A 17 8.18 -27.77 0.01
N VAL A 18 8.97 -27.73 -1.08
CA VAL A 18 8.54 -28.19 -2.40
C VAL A 18 8.16 -29.67 -2.37
N THR A 19 8.94 -30.52 -1.71
CA THR A 19 8.62 -31.95 -1.58
C THR A 19 7.33 -32.16 -0.79
N LYS A 20 7.16 -31.47 0.34
CA LYS A 20 5.96 -31.59 1.18
C LYS A 20 4.68 -31.17 0.44
N TYR A 21 4.77 -30.15 -0.41
CA TYR A 21 3.63 -29.58 -1.13
C TYR A 21 3.60 -29.96 -2.62
N ARG A 22 4.31 -31.02 -3.04
CA ARG A 22 4.40 -31.44 -4.44
C ARG A 22 3.01 -31.75 -5.05
N SER A 23 2.12 -32.35 -4.27
CA SER A 23 0.74 -32.67 -4.68
C SER A 23 -0.27 -31.55 -4.37
N SER A 24 0.20 -30.40 -3.87
CA SER A 24 -0.65 -29.25 -3.60
C SER A 24 -1.22 -28.69 -4.90
N LYS A 25 -2.44 -28.17 -4.85
CA LYS A 25 -3.00 -27.39 -5.96
C LYS A 25 -2.26 -26.07 -6.22
N PHE A 26 -1.29 -25.74 -5.37
CA PHE A 26 -0.39 -24.59 -5.50
C PHE A 26 1.06 -25.01 -5.81
N SER A 27 1.30 -26.28 -6.17
CA SER A 27 2.61 -26.71 -6.64
C SER A 27 2.98 -25.91 -7.90
N LEU A 28 4.27 -25.58 -8.00
CA LEU A 28 4.84 -24.94 -9.18
C LEU A 28 5.46 -26.04 -10.03
N ASP A 29 5.14 -26.04 -11.33
CA ASP A 29 5.82 -26.83 -12.34
C ASP A 29 6.73 -25.91 -13.15
N ASN A 30 7.98 -26.30 -13.36
CA ASN A 30 8.94 -25.49 -14.09
C ASN A 30 8.68 -25.51 -15.60
N GLU A 31 7.88 -26.46 -16.09
CA GLU A 31 7.49 -26.57 -17.49
C GLU A 31 6.15 -25.85 -17.78
N GLU A 32 5.36 -25.52 -16.74
CA GLU A 32 4.08 -24.82 -16.85
C GLU A 32 4.30 -23.32 -17.12
N GLY A 33 3.63 -22.81 -18.15
CA GLY A 33 3.63 -21.38 -18.45
C GLY A 33 2.89 -20.57 -17.38
N TYR A 34 3.25 -19.30 -17.22
CA TYR A 34 2.62 -18.44 -16.21
C TYR A 34 1.09 -18.33 -16.37
N ASP A 35 0.61 -18.19 -17.59
CA ASP A 35 -0.82 -18.06 -17.88
C ASP A 35 -1.59 -19.35 -17.55
N GLU A 36 -0.96 -20.52 -17.72
CA GLU A 36 -1.52 -21.81 -17.37
C GLU A 36 -1.61 -21.98 -15.84
N LEU A 37 -0.52 -21.63 -15.13
CA LEU A 37 -0.51 -21.58 -13.67
C LEU A 37 -1.62 -20.65 -13.16
N LEU A 38 -1.73 -19.45 -13.72
CA LEU A 38 -2.75 -18.48 -13.31
C LEU A 38 -4.16 -19.01 -13.60
N HIS A 39 -4.40 -19.57 -14.78
CA HIS A 39 -5.68 -20.20 -15.12
C HIS A 39 -6.05 -21.30 -14.11
N ARG A 40 -5.11 -22.18 -13.76
CA ARG A 40 -5.29 -23.22 -12.75
C ARG A 40 -5.64 -22.64 -11.37
N LEU A 41 -4.98 -21.57 -10.96
CA LEU A 41 -5.31 -20.87 -9.71
C LEU A 41 -6.69 -20.21 -9.74
N LEU A 42 -7.08 -19.62 -10.87
CA LEU A 42 -8.40 -19.02 -11.07
C LEU A 42 -9.52 -20.06 -10.96
N LEU A 43 -9.33 -21.28 -11.46
CA LEU A 43 -10.30 -22.38 -11.32
C LEU A 43 -10.52 -22.81 -9.85
N LEU A 44 -9.58 -22.50 -8.95
CA LEU A 44 -9.72 -22.77 -7.51
C LEU A 44 -10.48 -21.68 -6.77
N ARG A 45 -10.70 -20.52 -7.40
CA ARG A 45 -11.39 -19.40 -6.77
C ARG A 45 -12.83 -19.80 -6.48
N LYS A 46 -13.26 -19.44 -5.27
CA LYS A 46 -14.66 -19.53 -4.85
C LYS A 46 -15.13 -18.13 -4.55
N LYS A 47 -16.37 -17.78 -4.92
CA LYS A 47 -17.00 -16.58 -4.38
C LYS A 47 -17.34 -16.86 -2.92
N GLY A 48 -16.68 -16.13 -2.03
CA GLY A 48 -16.86 -16.24 -0.59
C GLY A 48 -18.00 -15.38 -0.09
N LEU A 49 -18.23 -15.38 1.22
CA LEU A 49 -19.16 -14.44 1.85
C LEU A 49 -18.65 -13.00 1.67
N ARG A 50 -19.56 -12.07 1.38
CA ARG A 50 -19.30 -10.62 1.45
C ARG A 50 -19.21 -10.14 2.89
N LEU A 51 -18.76 -8.91 3.06
CA LEU A 51 -18.86 -8.22 4.34
C LEU A 51 -20.34 -8.06 4.75
N PRO A 52 -20.76 -8.46 5.96
CA PRO A 52 -22.18 -8.45 6.37
C PRO A 52 -22.88 -7.09 6.26
N ARG A 53 -22.14 -5.99 6.43
CA ARG A 53 -22.68 -4.62 6.33
C ARG A 53 -22.82 -4.11 4.89
N TYR A 54 -22.28 -4.84 3.92
CA TYR A 54 -22.24 -4.47 2.50
C TYR A 54 -22.90 -5.54 1.62
N THR A 55 -23.86 -6.32 2.15
CA THR A 55 -24.53 -7.37 1.34
C THR A 55 -25.67 -6.82 0.49
N ASN A 56 -26.32 -5.74 0.94
CA ASN A 56 -27.61 -5.28 0.40
C ASN A 56 -27.55 -3.91 -0.28
N ASN A 57 -26.39 -3.24 -0.25
CA ASN A 57 -26.21 -1.95 -0.90
C ASN A 57 -24.87 -1.95 -1.64
N GLU A 58 -24.93 -1.89 -2.97
CA GLU A 58 -23.75 -1.78 -3.83
C GLU A 58 -23.14 -0.38 -3.79
N GLY A 59 -23.93 0.62 -3.41
CA GLY A 59 -23.57 2.03 -3.48
C GLY A 59 -23.56 2.58 -4.90
N GLU A 60 -23.47 3.91 -5.00
CA GLU A 60 -23.50 4.62 -6.27
C GLU A 60 -22.08 4.98 -6.72
N SER A 61 -21.24 5.40 -5.77
CA SER A 61 -19.85 5.76 -6.01
C SER A 61 -18.95 4.55 -6.21
N ILE A 62 -17.81 4.74 -6.88
CA ILE A 62 -16.90 3.64 -7.20
C ILE A 62 -16.23 3.06 -5.95
N TRP A 63 -15.92 3.89 -4.95
CA TRP A 63 -15.35 3.41 -3.70
C TRP A 63 -16.36 2.58 -2.87
N GLU A 64 -17.67 2.86 -2.95
CA GLU A 64 -18.70 2.03 -2.33
C GLU A 64 -18.81 0.66 -3.01
N LYS A 65 -18.73 0.63 -4.35
CA LYS A 65 -18.68 -0.61 -5.12
C LYS A 65 -17.48 -1.47 -4.74
N PHE A 66 -16.34 -0.82 -4.51
CA PHE A 66 -15.18 -1.51 -3.95
C PHE A 66 -15.48 -2.12 -2.58
N TYR A 67 -16.13 -1.41 -1.66
CA TYR A 67 -16.51 -1.96 -0.36
C TYR A 67 -17.50 -3.14 -0.47
N TYR A 68 -18.48 -3.03 -1.36
CA TYR A 68 -19.44 -4.08 -1.68
C TYR A 68 -18.77 -5.33 -2.29
N GLY A 69 -17.75 -5.12 -3.13
CA GLY A 69 -16.97 -6.15 -3.78
C GLY A 69 -15.92 -6.85 -2.90
N ILE A 70 -15.85 -6.55 -1.61
CA ILE A 70 -14.96 -7.27 -0.69
C ILE A 70 -15.60 -8.61 -0.26
N HIS A 71 -14.89 -9.71 -0.48
CA HIS A 71 -15.33 -11.07 -0.12
C HIS A 71 -14.30 -11.81 0.72
N LYS A 72 -14.70 -12.96 1.26
CA LYS A 72 -13.89 -13.80 2.15
C LYS A 72 -12.50 -14.18 1.60
N TYR A 73 -12.35 -14.30 0.28
CA TYR A 73 -11.13 -14.86 -0.34
C TYR A 73 -10.28 -13.84 -1.11
N PHE A 74 -10.81 -12.66 -1.39
CA PHE A 74 -10.14 -11.60 -2.14
C PHE A 74 -10.70 -10.24 -1.72
N LEU A 75 -9.87 -9.22 -1.82
CA LEU A 75 -10.24 -7.84 -1.53
C LEU A 75 -10.98 -7.19 -2.70
N TYR A 76 -10.74 -7.67 -3.91
CA TYR A 76 -11.46 -7.30 -5.14
C TYR A 76 -11.44 -8.48 -6.11
N ASP A 77 -12.46 -8.60 -6.97
CA ASP A 77 -12.46 -9.58 -8.06
C ASP A 77 -11.69 -9.00 -9.27
N PRO A 78 -10.70 -9.70 -9.86
CA PRO A 78 -10.10 -9.27 -11.12
C PRO A 78 -11.08 -9.17 -12.29
N ASP A 79 -12.24 -9.84 -12.22
CA ASP A 79 -13.28 -9.74 -13.24
C ASP A 79 -14.13 -8.46 -13.07
N ASP A 80 -13.98 -7.73 -11.95
CA ASP A 80 -14.75 -6.53 -11.67
C ASP A 80 -14.20 -5.31 -12.43
N THR A 81 -15.04 -4.74 -13.29
CA THR A 81 -14.70 -3.57 -14.11
C THR A 81 -14.54 -2.26 -13.32
N TYR A 82 -14.94 -2.23 -12.04
CA TYR A 82 -14.87 -1.02 -11.23
C TYR A 82 -13.45 -0.72 -10.72
N ILE A 83 -12.51 -1.67 -10.76
CA ILE A 83 -11.16 -1.46 -10.21
C ILE A 83 -10.39 -0.42 -11.02
N ASP A 84 -10.47 -0.48 -12.35
CA ASP A 84 -9.82 0.53 -13.20
C ASP A 84 -10.46 1.91 -13.03
N LYS A 85 -11.79 1.95 -12.83
CA LYS A 85 -12.50 3.18 -12.48
C LYS A 85 -12.06 3.72 -11.12
N LEU A 86 -11.84 2.86 -10.14
CA LEU A 86 -11.37 3.27 -8.81
C LEU A 86 -9.96 3.85 -8.90
N LEU A 87 -9.06 3.21 -9.66
CA LEU A 87 -7.71 3.72 -9.90
C LEU A 87 -7.75 5.08 -10.62
N HIS A 88 -8.64 5.23 -11.61
CA HIS A 88 -8.86 6.50 -12.29
C HIS A 88 -9.35 7.59 -11.31
N ASP A 89 -10.33 7.28 -10.47
CA ASP A 89 -10.88 8.20 -9.47
C ASP A 89 -9.80 8.65 -8.48
N LEU A 90 -9.01 7.71 -7.93
CA LEU A 90 -7.84 8.04 -7.09
C LEU A 90 -6.86 8.98 -7.80
N GLY A 91 -6.64 8.77 -9.10
CA GLY A 91 -5.72 9.56 -9.92
C GLY A 91 -6.22 10.96 -10.28
N THR A 92 -7.53 11.20 -10.27
CA THR A 92 -8.11 12.40 -10.92
C THR A 92 -9.07 13.22 -10.05
N LYS A 93 -9.82 12.59 -9.14
CA LYS A 93 -10.81 13.30 -8.32
C LYS A 93 -10.19 14.41 -7.48
N GLU A 94 -10.96 15.47 -7.26
CA GLU A 94 -10.55 16.58 -6.42
C GLU A 94 -10.37 16.12 -4.98
N ILE A 95 -9.25 16.53 -4.35
CA ILE A 95 -9.01 16.30 -2.93
C ILE A 95 -9.59 17.49 -2.19
N VAL A 96 -10.64 17.28 -1.40
CA VAL A 96 -11.34 18.36 -0.67
C VAL A 96 -10.86 18.48 0.77
N ARG A 97 -10.24 17.43 1.32
CA ARG A 97 -9.72 17.42 2.68
C ARG A 97 -8.50 16.52 2.81
N VAL A 98 -7.50 17.00 3.53
CA VAL A 98 -6.32 16.22 3.92
C VAL A 98 -6.15 16.24 5.44
N GLU A 99 -5.93 15.09 6.03
CA GLU A 99 -5.61 15.00 7.46
C GLU A 99 -4.44 14.05 7.68
N GLN A 100 -3.65 14.32 8.73
CA GLN A 100 -2.57 13.41 9.05
C GLN A 100 -3.11 12.22 9.83
N LYS A 101 -2.79 11.00 9.36
CA LYS A 101 -3.16 9.79 10.10
C LYS A 101 -2.43 9.73 11.45
N GLU A 102 -3.19 9.68 12.54
CA GLU A 102 -2.64 9.55 13.88
C GLU A 102 -2.02 8.16 14.16
N GLY A 103 -1.06 8.15 15.09
CA GLY A 103 -0.41 6.93 15.59
C GLY A 103 0.50 6.21 14.59
N GLY A 104 0.89 6.88 13.50
CA GLY A 104 1.85 6.35 12.52
C GLY A 104 3.30 6.48 12.97
N THR A 105 4.15 5.57 12.50
CA THR A 105 5.61 5.67 12.68
C THR A 105 6.23 6.73 11.77
N GLN A 106 5.86 6.73 10.49
CA GLN A 106 6.30 7.71 9.49
C GLN A 106 5.10 8.51 8.96
N ILE A 107 5.36 9.56 8.17
CA ILE A 107 4.32 10.43 7.61
C ILE A 107 3.35 9.66 6.72
N LYS A 108 2.06 9.79 7.00
CA LYS A 108 0.94 9.24 6.22
C LYS A 108 -0.21 10.21 6.31
N LEU A 109 -0.78 10.58 5.18
CA LEU A 109 -1.95 11.45 5.12
C LEU A 109 -3.17 10.63 4.70
N ILE A 110 -4.35 11.13 5.03
CA ILE A 110 -5.62 10.64 4.52
C ILE A 110 -6.14 11.75 3.62
N ALA A 111 -6.34 11.44 2.36
CA ALA A 111 -7.01 12.32 1.41
C ALA A 111 -8.47 11.89 1.30
N THR A 112 -9.39 12.85 1.45
CA THR A 112 -10.81 12.67 1.17
C THR A 112 -11.14 13.40 -0.13
N PHE A 113 -11.82 12.72 -1.04
CA PHE A 113 -12.23 13.25 -2.34
C PHE A 113 -13.62 13.90 -2.28
N ASP A 114 -13.98 14.58 -3.37
CA ASP A 114 -15.28 15.25 -3.55
C ASP A 114 -16.53 14.36 -3.38
N ASP A 115 -16.38 13.04 -3.52
CA ASP A 115 -17.43 12.04 -3.35
C ASP A 115 -17.35 11.29 -2.01
N ASP A 116 -16.68 11.87 -1.02
CA ASP A 116 -16.39 11.29 0.30
C ASP A 116 -15.51 10.03 0.28
N GLY A 117 -15.06 9.58 -0.89
CA GLY A 117 -14.08 8.51 -1.02
C GLY A 117 -12.78 8.89 -0.32
N GLN A 118 -12.07 7.91 0.22
CA GLN A 118 -10.82 8.17 0.93
C GLN A 118 -9.66 7.35 0.39
N ALA A 119 -8.46 7.91 0.49
CA ALA A 119 -7.21 7.22 0.20
C ALA A 119 -6.15 7.50 1.27
N LEU A 120 -5.36 6.47 1.56
CA LEU A 120 -4.11 6.63 2.31
C LEU A 120 -3.04 7.16 1.35
N LEU A 121 -2.55 8.36 1.63
CA LEU A 121 -1.54 9.05 0.85
C LEU A 121 -0.17 8.87 1.51
N LYS A 122 0.80 8.38 0.74
CA LYS A 122 2.22 8.38 1.14
C LYS A 122 3.05 9.21 0.16
N PRO A 123 3.78 10.22 0.63
CA PRO A 123 4.57 11.08 -0.23
C PRO A 123 5.88 10.43 -0.65
N MET A 124 6.38 10.80 -1.83
CA MET A 124 7.74 10.46 -2.25
C MET A 124 8.77 11.04 -1.28
N ARG A 125 9.75 10.22 -0.91
CA ARG A 125 10.89 10.59 -0.05
C ARG A 125 12.22 10.59 -0.80
N TYR A 126 12.42 9.59 -1.66
CA TYR A 126 13.66 9.41 -2.40
C TYR A 126 13.40 9.15 -3.88
N GLY A 127 14.39 9.50 -4.70
CA GLY A 127 14.48 9.09 -6.11
C GLY A 127 14.50 7.57 -6.26
N ARG A 128 14.17 7.09 -7.46
CA ARG A 128 14.07 5.64 -7.74
C ARG A 128 15.39 4.90 -7.59
N GLU A 129 16.50 5.57 -7.92
CA GLU A 129 17.86 5.01 -7.86
C GLU A 129 18.44 4.94 -6.44
N GLN A 130 17.80 5.58 -5.45
CA GLN A 130 18.32 5.58 -4.09
C GLN A 130 18.05 4.24 -3.41
N GLU A 131 19.08 3.48 -3.14
CA GLU A 131 18.99 2.25 -2.33
C GLU A 131 19.07 2.55 -0.82
N THR A 132 18.52 1.63 -0.02
CA THR A 132 18.66 1.68 1.43
C THR A 132 20.10 1.33 1.79
N LEU A 133 20.74 2.15 2.63
CA LEU A 133 22.15 1.94 3.00
C LEU A 133 22.36 0.56 3.66
N PRO A 134 23.48 -0.14 3.39
CA PRO A 134 23.73 -1.46 3.96
C PRO A 134 23.70 -1.51 5.51
N ASP A 135 24.06 -0.40 6.16
CA ASP A 135 24.11 -0.29 7.62
C ASP A 135 22.74 0.04 8.24
N HIS A 136 21.70 0.28 7.44
CA HIS A 136 20.37 0.56 7.94
C HIS A 136 19.67 -0.72 8.39
N PHE A 137 19.17 -0.72 9.63
CA PHE A 137 18.27 -1.76 10.09
C PHE A 137 16.90 -1.63 9.41
N TYR A 138 16.19 -2.75 9.23
CA TYR A 138 14.85 -2.77 8.61
C TYR A 138 13.80 -1.90 9.34
N PHE A 139 14.02 -1.52 10.60
CA PHE A 139 13.11 -0.67 11.39
C PHE A 139 13.45 0.83 11.32
N THR A 140 14.53 1.20 10.62
CA THR A 140 14.93 2.59 10.34
C THR A 140 14.75 2.95 8.86
N ASP A 141 14.29 2.00 8.04
CA ASP A 141 14.13 2.24 6.61
C ASP A 141 12.98 3.21 6.32
N TYR A 142 13.14 4.05 5.30
CA TYR A 142 12.08 4.96 4.88
C TYR A 142 11.01 4.20 4.12
N GLU A 143 9.75 4.49 4.42
CA GLU A 143 8.66 4.03 3.55
C GLU A 143 8.74 4.74 2.20
N ARG A 144 8.47 4.01 1.12
CA ARG A 144 8.55 4.51 -0.24
C ARG A 144 7.21 4.36 -0.93
N HIS A 145 6.71 5.44 -1.52
CA HIS A 145 5.42 5.48 -2.19
C HIS A 145 5.35 4.52 -3.39
N ASN A 146 6.44 4.42 -4.15
CA ASN A 146 6.53 3.50 -5.29
C ASN A 146 6.44 2.02 -4.89
N ALA A 147 6.85 1.66 -3.67
CA ALA A 147 6.72 0.30 -3.17
C ALA A 147 5.25 -0.09 -2.95
N GLU A 148 4.40 0.85 -2.51
CA GLU A 148 2.95 0.60 -2.36
C GLU A 148 2.29 0.34 -3.72
N ILE A 149 2.63 1.15 -4.72
CA ILE A 149 2.12 0.99 -6.09
C ILE A 149 2.58 -0.34 -6.67
N ALA A 150 3.88 -0.64 -6.59
CA ALA A 150 4.44 -1.88 -7.11
C ALA A 150 3.86 -3.12 -6.40
N ALA A 151 3.66 -3.06 -5.08
CA ALA A 151 3.08 -4.15 -4.30
C ALA A 151 1.64 -4.47 -4.73
N PHE A 152 0.81 -3.46 -4.99
CA PHE A 152 -0.55 -3.65 -5.52
C PHE A 152 -0.52 -4.34 -6.89
N HIS A 153 0.31 -3.85 -7.82
CA HIS A 153 0.40 -4.44 -9.16
C HIS A 153 0.98 -5.86 -9.13
N LEU A 154 1.98 -6.13 -8.30
CA LEU A 154 2.56 -7.46 -8.13
C LEU A 154 1.56 -8.44 -7.49
N ASP A 155 0.82 -8.01 -6.47
CA ASP A 155 -0.26 -8.80 -5.85
C ASP A 155 -1.35 -9.17 -6.85
N ARG A 156 -1.70 -8.25 -7.76
CA ARG A 156 -2.62 -8.49 -8.87
C ARG A 156 -2.06 -9.47 -9.88
N LEU A 157 -0.80 -9.28 -10.30
CA LEU A 157 -0.14 -10.18 -11.24
C LEU A 157 -0.16 -11.61 -10.68
N LEU A 158 0.31 -11.80 -9.45
CA LEU A 158 0.38 -13.10 -8.76
C LEU A 158 -0.98 -13.74 -8.43
N GLY A 159 -2.10 -13.12 -8.81
CA GLY A 159 -3.45 -13.66 -8.61
C GLY A 159 -3.90 -13.68 -7.15
N PHE A 160 -3.29 -12.86 -6.28
CA PHE A 160 -3.62 -12.85 -4.85
C PHE A 160 -4.83 -11.96 -4.55
N HIS A 161 -4.86 -10.75 -5.10
CA HIS A 161 -5.93 -9.75 -4.94
C HIS A 161 -6.23 -9.43 -3.46
N ARG A 162 -5.19 -9.10 -2.68
CA ARG A 162 -5.26 -8.84 -1.22
C ARG A 162 -4.74 -7.46 -0.83
N VAL A 163 -4.11 -6.74 -1.75
CA VAL A 163 -3.62 -5.37 -1.53
C VAL A 163 -4.66 -4.36 -2.02
N PRO A 164 -4.98 -3.30 -1.26
CA PRO A 164 -5.90 -2.25 -1.72
C PRO A 164 -5.44 -1.63 -3.05
N PRO A 165 -6.37 -1.29 -3.97
CA PRO A 165 -6.04 -0.57 -5.20
C PRO A 165 -5.21 0.67 -4.93
N THR A 166 -4.04 0.76 -5.58
CA THR A 166 -3.05 1.80 -5.32
C THR A 166 -2.51 2.38 -6.62
N ILE A 167 -2.50 3.71 -6.75
CA ILE A 167 -1.98 4.43 -7.92
C ILE A 167 -0.99 5.52 -7.51
N GLY A 168 -0.10 5.90 -8.43
CA GLY A 168 0.72 7.11 -8.30
C GLY A 168 -0.05 8.36 -8.76
N ARG A 169 0.14 9.48 -8.07
CA ARG A 169 -0.43 10.78 -8.47
C ARG A 169 0.60 11.88 -8.23
N LEU A 170 0.63 12.85 -9.13
CA LEU A 170 1.40 14.08 -8.94
C LEU A 170 0.46 15.15 -8.37
N LEU A 171 0.79 15.67 -7.19
CA LEU A 171 0.00 16.68 -6.49
C LEU A 171 0.73 18.01 -6.42
N ASN A 172 -0.03 19.10 -6.49
CA ASN A 172 0.45 20.42 -6.11
C ASN A 172 0.30 20.58 -4.59
N ILE A 173 1.42 20.70 -3.88
CA ILE A 173 1.44 20.76 -2.41
C ILE A 173 0.56 21.91 -1.89
N SER A 174 0.50 23.05 -2.57
CA SER A 174 -0.26 24.19 -2.06
C SER A 174 -1.77 23.98 -2.20
N SER A 175 -2.26 23.71 -3.42
CA SER A 175 -3.70 23.55 -3.65
C SER A 175 -4.24 22.24 -3.08
N ASP A 176 -3.54 21.13 -3.30
CA ASP A 176 -4.10 19.80 -3.05
C ASP A 176 -3.90 19.32 -1.62
N ILE A 177 -2.95 19.93 -0.88
CA ILE A 177 -2.59 19.52 0.49
C ILE A 177 -2.70 20.69 1.46
N GLN A 178 -1.95 21.77 1.25
CA GLN A 178 -1.85 22.85 2.25
C GLN A 178 -3.18 23.57 2.47
N GLN A 179 -3.91 23.89 1.41
CA GLN A 179 -5.20 24.59 1.49
C GLN A 179 -6.34 23.71 1.99
N THR A 180 -6.21 22.38 1.87
CA THR A 180 -7.24 21.40 2.22
C THR A 180 -6.93 20.69 3.55
N CYS A 181 -5.81 20.99 4.20
CA CYS A 181 -5.38 20.27 5.39
C CYS A 181 -5.96 20.78 6.72
N ASP A 182 -5.93 19.91 7.73
CA ASP A 182 -6.23 20.30 9.10
C ASP A 182 -5.21 21.32 9.68
N SER A 183 -5.62 22.00 10.74
CA SER A 183 -4.80 23.05 11.37
C SER A 183 -3.50 22.54 12.01
N LYS A 184 -3.39 21.24 12.28
CA LYS A 184 -2.18 20.63 12.87
C LYS A 184 -1.13 20.42 11.78
N LEU A 185 -1.52 19.88 10.63
CA LEU A 185 -0.64 19.69 9.48
C LEU A 185 -0.24 21.04 8.88
N ALA A 186 -1.17 22.00 8.79
CA ALA A 186 -0.93 23.34 8.24
C ALA A 186 0.25 24.08 8.90
N LYS A 187 0.44 23.88 10.22
CA LYS A 187 1.54 24.50 10.99
C LYS A 187 2.93 23.95 10.67
N THR A 188 3.01 22.84 9.94
CA THR A 188 4.29 22.18 9.62
C THR A 188 4.83 22.56 8.25
N PHE A 189 4.11 23.40 7.49
CA PHE A 189 4.54 23.86 6.18
C PHE A 189 5.55 25.00 6.29
N PHE A 190 6.52 25.01 5.38
CA PHE A 190 7.52 26.07 5.27
C PHE A 190 8.13 26.08 3.87
N VAL A 191 8.82 27.18 3.53
CA VAL A 191 9.63 27.28 2.32
C VAL A 191 11.08 26.95 2.66
N SER A 192 11.65 25.98 1.97
CA SER A 192 13.06 25.61 2.14
C SER A 192 14.02 26.69 1.63
N PRO A 193 15.30 26.67 2.02
CA PRO A 193 16.31 27.60 1.46
C PRO A 193 16.46 27.53 -0.07
N ALA A 194 16.06 26.41 -0.68
CA ALA A 194 16.05 26.23 -2.14
C ALA A 194 14.78 26.76 -2.82
N GLY A 195 13.87 27.39 -2.08
CA GLY A 195 12.60 27.93 -2.61
C GLY A 195 11.49 26.90 -2.81
N ASN A 196 11.69 25.64 -2.39
CA ASN A 196 10.65 24.61 -2.50
C ASN A 196 9.66 24.68 -1.34
N LEU A 197 8.38 24.42 -1.61
CA LEU A 197 7.35 24.25 -0.59
C LEU A 197 7.49 22.86 0.05
N CYS A 198 7.56 22.84 1.38
CA CYS A 198 7.80 21.65 2.17
C CYS A 198 6.85 21.54 3.36
N PHE A 199 6.70 20.33 3.90
CA PHE A 199 6.04 20.06 5.18
C PHE A 199 6.66 18.83 5.85
N HIS A 200 6.57 18.72 7.17
CA HIS A 200 7.12 17.56 7.90
C HIS A 200 6.06 16.75 8.66
N GLY A 201 4.89 17.32 8.97
CA GLY A 201 3.86 16.65 9.77
C GLY A 201 4.32 16.30 11.19
N SER A 202 3.67 15.33 11.82
CA SER A 202 3.85 14.98 13.24
C SER A 202 3.77 13.46 13.47
N CYS A 203 4.88 12.75 13.38
CA CYS A 203 4.98 11.30 13.59
C CYS A 203 6.25 10.93 14.37
N SER A 204 6.41 9.66 14.76
CA SER A 204 7.52 9.28 15.64
C SER A 204 8.89 9.16 14.96
N TYR A 205 8.92 8.97 13.64
CA TYR A 205 10.15 8.87 12.84
C TYR A 205 10.11 9.84 11.65
N TYR A 206 11.15 10.66 11.52
CA TYR A 206 11.40 11.47 10.32
C TYR A 206 10.27 12.49 9.98
N CYS A 207 9.59 13.00 11.01
CA CYS A 207 8.61 14.10 10.90
C CYS A 207 9.12 15.34 11.63
N ASP A 208 10.24 15.88 11.16
CA ASP A 208 10.89 17.07 11.69
C ASP A 208 11.48 17.89 10.53
N SER A 209 11.97 19.11 10.82
CA SER A 209 12.50 20.02 9.81
C SER A 209 13.79 19.54 9.12
N SER A 210 14.48 18.52 9.66
CA SER A 210 15.64 17.90 9.01
C SER A 210 15.25 16.76 8.05
N HIS A 211 14.01 16.28 8.13
CA HIS A 211 13.46 15.26 7.24
C HIS A 211 12.11 15.70 6.60
N PRO A 212 12.05 16.87 5.95
CA PRO A 212 10.81 17.33 5.35
C PRO A 212 10.45 16.53 4.09
N VAL A 213 9.17 16.57 3.73
CA VAL A 213 8.68 16.25 2.39
C VAL A 213 8.65 17.56 1.62
N CYS A 214 9.32 17.62 0.48
CA CYS A 214 9.40 18.84 -0.33
C CYS A 214 8.98 18.55 -1.78
N GLY A 215 8.35 19.53 -2.41
CA GLY A 215 8.08 19.49 -3.84
C GLY A 215 9.27 19.98 -4.67
N HIS A 216 9.07 20.04 -5.98
CA HIS A 216 10.02 20.66 -6.91
C HIS A 216 9.30 21.53 -7.98
N PRO A 217 9.15 22.85 -7.77
CA PRO A 217 9.26 23.53 -6.48
C PRO A 217 8.07 23.22 -5.54
N MET A 218 6.93 22.83 -6.11
CA MET A 218 5.67 22.59 -5.38
C MET A 218 4.97 21.29 -5.78
N MET A 219 5.42 20.62 -6.85
CA MET A 219 4.86 19.34 -7.27
C MET A 219 5.48 18.20 -6.47
N LEU A 220 4.65 17.28 -6.01
CA LEU A 220 5.03 16.13 -5.18
C LEU A 220 4.37 14.87 -5.72
N GLU A 221 5.20 13.89 -6.04
CA GLU A 221 4.70 12.56 -6.37
C GLU A 221 4.27 11.82 -5.10
N VAL A 222 3.12 11.14 -5.14
CA VAL A 222 2.57 10.39 -4.03
C VAL A 222 2.01 9.04 -4.49
N SER A 223 1.85 8.10 -3.57
CA SER A 223 0.98 6.93 -3.77
C SER A 223 -0.34 7.16 -3.04
N LEU A 224 -1.44 6.83 -3.70
CA LEU A 224 -2.79 6.83 -3.14
C LEU A 224 -3.32 5.40 -3.13
N ALA A 225 -3.50 4.84 -1.93
CA ALA A 225 -4.12 3.54 -1.74
C ALA A 225 -5.56 3.72 -1.27
N ALA A 226 -6.53 3.10 -1.96
CA ALA A 226 -7.94 3.13 -1.57
C ALA A 226 -8.09 2.73 -0.10
N PHE A 227 -8.84 3.52 0.67
CA PHE A 227 -9.06 3.22 2.07
C PHE A 227 -9.89 1.94 2.23
N LEU A 228 -9.69 1.22 3.33
CA LEU A 228 -10.57 0.09 3.67
C LEU A 228 -11.83 0.60 4.37
N PRO A 229 -12.95 -0.15 4.33
CA PRO A 229 -14.15 0.22 5.06
C PRO A 229 -13.85 0.59 6.53
N PRO A 230 -14.57 1.55 7.13
CA PRO A 230 -14.36 1.92 8.52
C PRO A 230 -14.46 0.71 9.46
N VAL A 231 -13.66 0.68 10.55
CA VAL A 231 -13.60 -0.48 11.48
C VAL A 231 -14.97 -0.79 12.11
N HIS A 232 -15.81 0.23 12.31
CA HIS A 232 -17.16 0.05 12.86
C HIS A 232 -18.11 -0.65 11.88
N MET A 233 -17.87 -0.54 10.56
CA MET A 233 -18.61 -1.25 9.51
C MET A 233 -18.01 -2.62 9.20
N ALA A 234 -16.68 -2.73 9.20
CA ALA A 234 -15.97 -3.98 8.95
C ALA A 234 -14.84 -4.18 9.97
N LYS A 235 -15.14 -4.90 11.06
CA LYS A 235 -14.18 -5.18 12.13
C LYS A 235 -12.97 -5.93 11.56
N ARG A 236 -11.78 -5.43 11.88
CA ARG A 236 -10.49 -6.06 11.53
C ARG A 236 -9.82 -6.59 12.78
N LYS A 237 -9.16 -7.75 12.63
CA LYS A 237 -8.34 -8.35 13.69
C LYS A 237 -6.87 -8.24 13.33
N THR A 238 -6.08 -7.71 14.25
CA THR A 238 -4.61 -7.65 14.11
C THR A 238 -4.00 -8.92 14.70
N TRP A 239 -3.16 -9.60 13.93
CA TRP A 239 -2.46 -10.80 14.35
C TRP A 239 -0.96 -10.55 14.40
N ARG A 240 -0.30 -11.03 15.46
CA ARG A 240 1.16 -11.02 15.53
C ARG A 240 1.70 -12.15 14.65
N ASN A 241 2.44 -11.81 13.60
CA ASN A 241 3.10 -12.80 12.75
C ASN A 241 4.13 -13.59 13.60
N PRO A 242 4.13 -14.95 13.56
CA PRO A 242 5.10 -15.77 14.31
C PRO A 242 6.55 -15.54 13.87
N TRP A 243 6.78 -15.03 12.65
CA TRP A 243 8.09 -14.61 12.16
C TRP A 243 8.36 -13.11 12.34
N LYS A 244 7.64 -12.43 13.24
CA LYS A 244 7.94 -11.04 13.60
C LYS A 244 9.38 -10.95 14.13
N ARG A 245 10.19 -10.09 13.49
CA ARG A 245 11.58 -9.83 13.89
C ARG A 245 11.68 -9.20 15.29
N SER A 246 12.89 -9.16 15.85
CA SER A 246 13.16 -8.69 17.22
C SER A 246 13.03 -7.17 17.42
N TYR A 247 13.10 -6.38 16.34
CA TYR A 247 13.19 -4.90 16.37
C TYR A 247 14.28 -4.41 17.34
N SER A 248 15.44 -5.05 17.32
CA SER A 248 16.57 -4.74 18.19
C SER A 248 17.88 -4.91 17.43
N LYS A 249 18.83 -3.98 17.63
CA LYS A 249 20.20 -4.10 17.13
C LYS A 249 21.04 -5.15 17.88
N HIS A 250 20.57 -5.62 19.03
CA HIS A 250 21.31 -6.54 19.90
C HIS A 250 20.70 -7.94 19.97
N ARG A 251 19.36 -8.06 19.87
CA ARG A 251 18.67 -9.34 20.01
C ARG A 251 18.42 -9.98 18.65
N LYS A 252 18.80 -11.25 18.50
CA LYS A 252 18.36 -12.10 17.38
C LYS A 252 16.91 -12.55 17.60
N ALA A 253 16.19 -12.79 16.51
CA ALA A 253 14.81 -13.27 16.53
C ALA A 253 14.75 -14.78 16.79
#